data_AF-A0A1X7MZX4-F1
#
_entry.id   AF-A0A1X7MZX4-F1
#
_cell.length_a   1.000
_cell.length_b   1.000
_cell.length_c   1.000
_cell.angle_alpha   90.00
_cell.angle_beta   90.00
_cell.angle_gamma   90.00
#
_symmetry.space_group_name_H-M   'P 1'
#
loop_
_entity.id
_entity.type
_entity.pdbx_description
1 polymer ?
#
loop_
_entity_poly.entity_id
_entity_poly.type
_entity_poly.pdbx_seq_one_letter_code
_entity_poly.pdbx_strand_id
1 'polypeptide(L)'
;MKKPTQVIEILKKFKTVLLAEKKALIKNDSAKVIAVIAEKETFMEVLPTLDAKELNKEDLSGIVEEIKQLQETNLLLTKQALQYQGKMMEAITDSAKTSGSTYSKNGQYSAEKQSSIIDQSL
;
A
#
# COMPACT_ATOMS: atom_id res chain seq x y z
N MET A 1 -21.81 25.10 14.35
CA MET A 1 -22.63 24.08 13.65
C MET A 1 -22.21 24.05 12.18
N LYS A 2 -21.62 22.95 11.69
CA LYS A 2 -21.29 22.79 10.27
C LYS A 2 -22.56 22.34 9.54
N LYS A 3 -22.89 22.98 8.42
CA LYS A 3 -24.13 22.69 7.66
C LYS A 3 -24.07 21.26 7.08
N PRO A 4 -25.20 20.55 6.94
CA PRO A 4 -25.21 19.16 6.44
C PRO A 4 -24.53 18.99 5.07
N THR A 5 -24.60 20.01 4.21
CA THR A 5 -23.88 20.06 2.92
C THR A 5 -22.36 20.01 3.07
N GLN A 6 -21.80 20.63 4.13
CA GLN A 6 -20.35 20.64 4.38
C GLN A 6 -19.82 19.27 4.79
N VAL A 7 -20.64 18.47 5.50
CA VAL A 7 -20.28 17.11 5.90
C VAL A 7 -20.13 16.21 4.67
N ILE A 8 -21.08 16.28 3.73
CA ILE A 8 -21.04 15.51 2.48
C ILE A 8 -19.83 15.92 1.63
N GLU A 9 -19.51 17.21 1.55
CA GLU A 9 -18.32 17.69 0.81
C GLU A 9 -17.01 17.17 1.42
N ILE A 10 -16.90 17.14 2.74
CA ILE A 10 -15.71 16.60 3.43
C ILE A 10 -15.57 15.11 3.14
N LEU A 11 -16.67 14.33 3.19
CA LEU A 11 -16.65 12.91 2.86
C LEU A 11 -16.30 12.65 1.39
N LYS A 12 -16.79 13.48 0.46
CA LYS A 12 -16.41 13.41 -0.96
C LYS A 12 -14.92 13.68 -1.16
N LYS A 13 -14.38 14.72 -0.50
CA LYS A 13 -12.94 15.00 -0.53
C LYS A 13 -12.12 13.83 0.01
N PHE A 14 -12.56 13.25 1.12
CA PHE A 14 -11.91 12.07 1.69
C PHE A 14 -11.95 10.87 0.74
N LYS A 15 -13.09 10.62 0.07
CA LYS A 15 -13.19 9.60 -0.98
C LYS A 15 -12.19 9.84 -2.12
N THR A 16 -12.01 11.09 -2.55
CA THR A 16 -11.02 11.45 -3.59
C THR A 16 -9.59 11.12 -3.15
N VAL A 17 -9.23 11.40 -1.90
CA VAL A 17 -7.93 11.05 -1.32
C VAL A 17 -7.73 9.53 -1.31
N LEU A 18 -8.74 8.74 -0.91
CA LEU A 18 -8.67 7.28 -0.95
C LEU A 18 -8.57 6.71 -2.38
N LEU A 19 -9.17 7.37 -3.37
CA LEU A 19 -9.00 7.00 -4.78
C LEU A 19 -7.60 7.32 -5.29
N ALA A 20 -7.00 8.42 -4.83
CA ALA A 20 -5.61 8.75 -5.12
C ALA A 20 -4.64 7.73 -4.50
N GLU A 21 -4.90 7.32 -3.25
CA GLU A 21 -4.16 6.24 -2.58
C GLU A 21 -4.21 4.95 -3.38
N LYS A 22 -5.40 4.51 -3.79
CA LYS A 22 -5.58 3.31 -4.62
C LYS A 22 -4.72 3.36 -5.88
N LYS A 23 -4.73 4.50 -6.59
CA LYS A 23 -3.93 4.69 -7.81
C LYS A 23 -2.43 4.68 -7.52
N ALA A 24 -2.00 5.28 -6.41
CA ALA A 24 -0.59 5.30 -6.02
C ALA A 24 -0.10 3.89 -5.64
N LEU A 25 -0.89 3.13 -4.88
CA LEU A 25 -0.60 1.75 -4.50
C LEU A 25 -0.51 0.83 -5.73
N ILE A 26 -1.45 0.93 -6.67
CA ILE A 26 -1.41 0.15 -7.93
C ILE A 26 -0.14 0.47 -8.75
N LYS A 27 0.29 1.74 -8.75
CA LYS A 27 1.50 2.19 -9.46
C LYS A 27 2.80 1.93 -8.68
N ASN A 28 2.72 1.42 -7.45
CA ASN A 28 3.85 1.31 -6.52
C ASN A 28 4.61 2.64 -6.33
N ASP A 29 3.90 3.76 -6.39
CA ASP A 29 4.48 5.11 -6.24
C ASP A 29 4.57 5.48 -4.77
N SER A 30 5.69 5.11 -4.13
CA SER A 30 5.92 5.30 -2.70
C SER A 30 5.87 6.75 -2.25
N ALA A 31 6.36 7.68 -3.07
CA ALA A 31 6.34 9.12 -2.77
C ALA A 31 4.90 9.65 -2.69
N LYS A 32 4.04 9.25 -3.64
CA LYS A 32 2.62 9.62 -3.60
C LYS A 32 1.86 8.94 -2.47
N VAL A 33 2.20 7.71 -2.12
CA VAL A 33 1.57 7.03 -0.96
C VAL A 33 1.86 7.80 0.33
N ILE A 34 3.10 8.26 0.54
CA ILE A 34 3.46 9.06 1.73
C ILE A 34 2.68 10.38 1.78
N ALA A 35 2.60 11.10 0.66
CA ALA A 35 1.84 12.35 0.57
C ALA A 35 0.34 12.14 0.89
N VAL A 36 -0.24 11.06 0.37
CA VAL A 36 -1.65 10.72 0.62
C VAL A 36 -1.90 10.32 2.07
N ILE A 37 -0.95 9.66 2.75
CA ILE A 37 -1.06 9.35 4.18
C ILE A 37 -1.10 10.64 5.00
N ALA A 38 -0.22 11.61 4.73
CA ALA A 38 -0.21 12.89 5.41
C ALA A 38 -1.55 13.63 5.23
N GLU A 39 -2.13 13.60 4.02
CA GLU A 39 -3.47 14.14 3.80
C GLU A 39 -4.52 13.40 4.62
N LYS A 40 -4.47 12.05 4.71
CA LYS A 40 -5.43 11.25 5.49
C LYS A 40 -5.38 11.55 6.98
N GLU A 41 -4.21 11.83 7.55
CA GLU A 41 -4.07 12.21 8.97
C GLU A 41 -4.87 13.47 9.29
N THR A 42 -4.86 14.47 8.40
CA THR A 42 -5.67 15.69 8.59
C THR A 42 -7.18 15.39 8.65
N PHE A 43 -7.66 14.38 7.93
CA PHE A 43 -9.06 13.97 7.99
C PHE A 43 -9.39 13.17 9.26
N MET A 44 -8.42 12.47 9.86
CA MET A 44 -8.65 11.74 11.12
C MET A 44 -8.98 12.67 12.28
N GLU A 45 -8.49 13.91 12.26
CA GLU A 45 -8.84 14.94 13.25
C GLU A 45 -10.21 15.57 12.97
N VAL A 46 -10.58 15.68 11.69
CA VAL A 46 -11.80 16.38 11.26
C VAL A 46 -13.03 15.47 11.36
N LEU A 47 -12.93 14.19 10.99
CA LEU A 47 -14.06 13.26 10.93
C LEU A 47 -14.80 13.07 12.27
N PRO A 48 -14.14 12.93 13.44
CA PRO A 48 -14.81 12.78 14.73
C PRO A 48 -15.58 14.03 15.18
N THR A 49 -15.21 15.20 14.67
CA THR A 49 -15.84 16.48 15.02
C THR A 49 -17.10 16.78 14.19
N LEU A 50 -17.44 15.91 13.24
CA LEU A 50 -18.61 16.09 12.38
C LEU A 50 -19.86 15.61 13.12
N ASP A 51 -20.77 16.55 13.40
CA ASP A 51 -22.07 16.24 13.97
C ASP A 51 -23.01 15.80 12.83
N ALA A 52 -23.32 14.51 12.78
CA ALA A 52 -24.15 13.90 11.72
C ALA A 52 -25.66 13.91 12.05
N LYS A 53 -26.08 14.56 13.14
CA LYS A 53 -27.47 14.54 13.63
C LYS A 53 -28.52 15.11 12.67
N GLU A 54 -28.11 15.93 11.70
CA GLU A 54 -29.03 16.60 10.75
C GLU A 54 -28.93 16.09 9.30
N LEU A 55 -28.16 15.04 9.01
CA LEU A 55 -28.07 14.50 7.65
C LEU A 55 -29.07 13.37 7.41
N ASN A 56 -29.69 13.39 6.22
CA ASN A 56 -30.47 12.27 5.71
C ASN A 56 -29.59 11.02 5.63
N LYS A 57 -30.07 9.95 6.27
CA LYS A 57 -29.32 8.71 6.49
C LYS A 57 -29.03 7.99 5.18
N GLU A 58 -29.92 8.09 4.18
CA GLU A 58 -29.73 7.47 2.86
C GLU A 58 -28.50 8.03 2.13
N ASP A 59 -28.35 9.34 2.02
CA ASP A 59 -27.25 9.99 1.28
C ASP A 59 -25.88 9.77 1.94
N LEU A 60 -25.85 9.69 3.28
CA LEU A 60 -24.65 9.34 4.04
C LEU A 60 -24.26 7.88 3.86
N SER A 61 -25.24 6.98 3.86
CA SER A 61 -24.97 5.54 3.85
C SER A 61 -24.22 5.08 2.60
N GLY A 62 -24.56 5.62 1.43
CA GLY A 62 -23.88 5.28 0.18
C GLY A 62 -22.42 5.71 0.17
N ILE A 63 -22.14 6.97 0.53
CA ILE A 63 -20.76 7.51 0.51
C ILE A 63 -19.89 6.83 1.57
N VAL A 64 -20.44 6.56 2.75
CA VAL A 64 -19.71 5.87 3.83
C VAL A 64 -19.38 4.43 3.43
N GLU A 65 -20.30 3.72 2.80
CA GLU A 65 -20.04 2.35 2.32
C GLU A 65 -18.96 2.34 1.23
N GLU A 66 -18.98 3.28 0.29
CA GLU A 66 -17.93 3.42 -0.71
C GLU A 66 -16.56 3.74 -0.09
N ILE A 67 -16.52 4.63 0.90
CA ILE A 67 -15.30 4.96 1.65
C ILE A 67 -14.76 3.71 2.35
N LYS A 68 -15.62 2.92 2.98
CA LYS A 68 -15.25 1.67 3.65
C LYS A 68 -14.67 0.67 2.65
N GLN A 69 -15.34 0.43 1.52
CA GLN A 69 -14.84 -0.46 0.47
C GLN A 69 -13.50 0.01 -0.09
N LEU A 70 -13.31 1.32 -0.26
CA LEU A 70 -12.02 1.88 -0.71
C LEU A 70 -10.92 1.66 0.33
N GLN A 71 -11.20 1.84 1.62
CA GLN A 71 -10.23 1.56 2.67
C GLN A 71 -9.85 0.08 2.74
N GLU A 72 -10.82 -0.83 2.62
CA GLU A 72 -10.57 -2.27 2.55
C GLU A 72 -9.71 -2.63 1.34
N THR A 73 -10.00 -2.03 0.18
CA THR A 73 -9.22 -2.23 -1.05
C THR A 73 -7.78 -1.73 -0.88
N ASN A 74 -7.58 -0.54 -0.33
CA ASN A 74 -6.24 0.01 -0.13
C ASN A 74 -5.46 -0.80 0.90
N LEU A 75 -6.09 -1.28 1.97
CA LEU A 75 -5.48 -2.20 2.92
C LEU A 75 -5.03 -3.50 2.25
N LEU A 76 -5.86 -4.06 1.38
CA LEU A 76 -5.53 -5.28 0.63
C LEU A 76 -4.32 -5.05 -0.28
N LEU A 77 -4.30 -3.95 -1.03
CA LEU A 77 -3.18 -3.59 -1.91
C LEU A 77 -1.87 -3.42 -1.11
N THR A 78 -1.92 -2.74 0.03
CA THR A 78 -0.75 -2.59 0.91
C THR A 78 -0.27 -3.94 1.42
N LYS A 79 -1.17 -4.81 1.89
CA LYS A 79 -0.80 -6.17 2.34
C LYS A 79 -0.15 -6.98 1.22
N GLN A 80 -0.70 -6.89 0.00
CA GLN A 80 -0.15 -7.57 -1.17
C GLN A 80 1.26 -7.06 -1.51
N ALA A 81 1.48 -5.75 -1.48
CA ALA A 81 2.80 -5.16 -1.71
C ALA A 81 3.82 -5.63 -0.68
N LEU A 82 3.47 -5.64 0.61
CA LEU A 82 4.33 -6.14 1.68
C LEU A 82 4.64 -7.64 1.54
N GLN A 83 3.63 -8.46 1.21
CA GLN A 83 3.83 -9.88 0.97
C GLN A 83 4.76 -10.16 -0.22
N TYR A 84 4.60 -9.40 -1.31
CA TYR A 84 5.48 -9.50 -2.47
C TYR A 84 6.93 -9.15 -2.11
N GLN A 85 7.14 -8.05 -1.38
CA GLN A 85 8.46 -7.65 -0.89
C GLN A 85 9.08 -8.71 0.02
N GLY A 86 8.30 -9.30 0.93
CA GLY A 86 8.73 -10.40 1.78
C GLY A 86 9.21 -11.61 0.98
N LYS A 87 8.39 -12.09 0.03
CA LYS A 87 8.74 -13.23 -0.83
C LYS A 87 9.95 -12.96 -1.72
N MET A 88 10.09 -11.74 -2.24
CA MET A 88 11.29 -11.34 -2.99
C MET A 88 12.55 -11.41 -2.13
N MET A 89 12.48 -10.91 -0.89
CA MET A 89 13.60 -10.97 0.06
C MET A 89 13.95 -12.41 0.45
N GLU A 90 12.94 -13.26 0.67
CA GLU A 90 13.14 -14.70 0.92
C GLU A 90 13.88 -15.35 -0.25
N ALA A 91 13.46 -15.12 -1.51
CA ALA A 91 14.12 -15.68 -2.69
C ALA A 91 15.56 -15.18 -2.87
N ILE A 92 15.84 -13.90 -2.59
CA ILE A 92 17.21 -13.35 -2.59
C ILE A 92 18.05 -14.03 -1.50
N THR A 93 17.50 -14.20 -0.30
CA THR A 93 18.20 -14.83 0.82
C THR A 93 18.47 -16.31 0.54
N ASP A 94 17.51 -17.04 -0.03
CA ASP A 94 17.65 -18.46 -0.34
C ASP A 94 18.65 -18.71 -1.46
N SER A 95 18.66 -17.86 -2.49
CA SER A 95 19.68 -17.90 -3.56
C SER A 95 21.09 -17.56 -3.04
N ALA A 96 21.22 -16.58 -2.14
CA ALA A 96 22.49 -16.28 -1.46
C ALA A 96 22.99 -17.43 -0.58
N LYS A 97 22.09 -18.15 0.12
CA LYS A 97 22.46 -19.32 0.93
C LYS A 97 22.91 -20.52 0.08
N THR A 98 22.28 -20.75 -1.08
CA THR A 98 22.63 -21.87 -1.96
C THR A 98 23.91 -21.62 -2.78
N SER A 99 24.31 -20.37 -3.00
CA SER A 99 25.55 -20.02 -3.70
C SER A 99 26.82 -20.15 -2.83
N GLY A 100 26.69 -20.32 -1.51
CA GLY A 100 27.82 -20.54 -0.58
C GLY A 100 28.18 -22.02 -0.31
N SER A 101 27.48 -22.98 -0.91
CA SER A 101 27.70 -24.42 -0.69
C SER A 101 28.18 -25.13 -1.95
N THR A 102 29.44 -24.88 -2.33
CA THR A 102 30.13 -25.62 -3.41
C THR A 102 31.37 -26.31 -2.87
N TYR A 103 31.16 -27.37 -2.09
CA TYR A 103 32.08 -28.50 -2.05
C TYR A 103 31.39 -29.69 -2.72
N SER A 104 31.74 -29.93 -3.98
CA SER A 104 31.46 -31.22 -4.61
C SER A 104 32.25 -32.29 -3.86
N LYS A 105 31.58 -33.40 -3.51
CA LYS A 105 32.19 -34.61 -2.91
C LYS A 105 33.38 -35.17 -3.70
N ASN A 106 33.60 -34.70 -4.94
CA ASN A 106 34.64 -35.17 -5.86
C ASN A 106 35.69 -34.11 -6.27
N GLY A 107 35.79 -32.95 -5.61
CA GLY A 107 36.98 -32.09 -5.72
C GLY A 107 37.33 -31.46 -7.08
N GLN A 108 36.42 -31.47 -8.07
CA GLN A 108 36.65 -30.77 -9.34
C GLN A 108 36.19 -29.30 -9.25
N TYR A 109 37.11 -28.37 -9.46
CA TYR A 109 36.85 -26.93 -9.58
C TYR A 109 36.22 -26.65 -10.95
N SER A 110 34.91 -26.45 -10.98
CA SER A 110 34.20 -25.96 -12.16
C SER A 110 34.09 -24.45 -12.05
N ALA A 111 34.77 -23.72 -12.94
CA ALA A 111 34.71 -22.27 -13.03
C ALA A 111 33.24 -21.79 -13.08
N GLU A 112 32.94 -20.90 -12.15
CA GLU A 112 31.62 -20.38 -11.83
C GLU A 112 30.97 -19.69 -13.04
N LYS A 113 29.80 -20.17 -13.46
CA LYS A 113 28.82 -19.29 -14.09
C LYS A 113 28.02 -18.64 -12.97
N GLN A 114 28.48 -17.46 -12.52
CA GLN A 114 27.60 -16.50 -11.86
C GLN A 114 26.45 -16.18 -12.81
N SER A 115 25.34 -16.90 -12.69
CA SER A 115 24.04 -16.37 -13.08
C SER A 115 23.51 -15.61 -11.86
N SER A 116 24.17 -14.51 -11.50
CA SER A 116 23.63 -13.61 -10.49
C SER A 116 22.40 -12.93 -11.07
N ILE A 117 21.29 -12.93 -10.34
CA ILE A 117 20.13 -12.09 -10.67
C ILE A 117 20.46 -10.61 -10.42
N ILE A 118 21.52 -10.34 -9.66
CA ILE A 118 22.07 -9.01 -9.46
C ILE A 118 23.33 -8.88 -10.32
N ASP A 119 23.21 -8.21 -11.46
CA ASP A 119 24.35 -7.72 -12.22
C ASP A 119 25.06 -6.66 -11.36
N GLN A 120 26.13 -7.06 -10.68
CA GLN A 120 27.04 -6.15 -9.98
C GLN A 120 28.04 -5.58 -10.99
N SER A 121 27.55 -4.78 -11.93
CA SER A 121 28.39 -3.92 -12.76
C SER A 121 28.33 -2.48 -12.24
N LEU A 122 29.39 -2.10 -11.53
CA LEU A 122 29.71 -0.73 -11.12
C LEU A 122 31.15 -0.44 -11.53
#